data_AF-A0A949D3Q2-F1
#
_entry.id   AF-A0A949D3Q2-F1
#
_cell.length_a   1.000
_cell.length_b   1.000
_cell.length_c   1.000
_cell.angle_alpha   90.00
_cell.angle_beta   90.00
_cell.angle_gamma   90.00
#
_symmetry.space_group_name_H-M   'P 1'
#
loop_
_entity.id
_entity.type
_entity.pdbx_description
1 polymer ?
#
loop_
_entity_poly.entity_id
_entity_poly.type
_entity_poly.pdbx_seq_one_letter_code
_entity_poly.pdbx_strand_id
1 'polypeptide(L)'
;GERTLFAAFSTMQQIPQACCASLRALNDYLHPRTHIVIRFDGAAEESAWRRALGAADRRTDVYFIPAQSGKLPGMLAAQKYAAGGLAYVCRGTQCEPPLRDPAGLKLD
;
A
#
# COMPACT_ATOMS: atom_id res chain seq x y z
N GLY A 1 -14.10 17.99 -1.46
CA GLY A 1 -12.86 17.49 -0.82
C GLY A 1 -12.18 18.64 -0.13
N GLU A 2 -11.64 18.43 1.06
CA GLU A 2 -11.00 19.42 1.96
C GLU A 2 -11.90 20.54 2.51
N ARG A 3 -12.51 21.39 1.67
CA ARG A 3 -13.38 22.50 2.13
C ARG A 3 -14.64 22.04 2.87
N THR A 4 -15.22 20.92 2.43
CA THR A 4 -16.37 20.29 3.10
C THR A 4 -15.97 19.68 4.45
N LEU A 5 -14.70 19.29 4.60
CA LEU A 5 -14.15 18.69 5.81
C LEU A 5 -13.90 19.76 6.90
N PHE A 6 -13.38 20.93 6.53
CA PHE A 6 -13.26 22.06 7.45
C PHE A 6 -14.62 22.58 7.94
N ALA A 7 -15.63 22.61 7.06
CA ALA A 7 -16.98 23.01 7.44
C ALA A 7 -17.63 22.05 8.47
N ALA A 8 -17.30 20.76 8.39
CA ALA A 8 -17.80 19.75 9.34
C ALA A 8 -16.99 19.71 10.67
N PHE A 9 -15.81 20.34 10.71
CA PHE A 9 -14.93 20.35 11.89
C PHE A 9 -15.56 21.03 13.10
N SER A 10 -16.30 22.12 12.87
CA SER A 10 -17.03 22.85 13.91
C SER A 10 -18.12 21.99 14.56
N THR A 11 -18.83 21.18 13.77
CA THR A 11 -19.86 20.24 14.25
C THR A 11 -19.24 19.03 14.97
N MET A 12 -18.04 18.59 14.53
CA MET A 12 -17.28 17.53 15.20
C MET A 12 -16.84 17.88 16.62
N GLN A 13 -16.52 19.15 16.90
CA GLN A 13 -16.20 19.61 18.26
C GLN A 13 -17.42 19.59 19.19
N GLN A 14 -18.63 19.73 18.65
CA GLN A 14 -19.86 19.79 19.44
C GLN A 14 -20.46 18.41 19.71
N ILE A 15 -20.28 17.43 18.81
CA ILE A 15 -20.84 16.07 18.96
C ILE A 15 -19.83 14.99 18.52
N PRO A 16 -18.72 14.81 19.25
CA PRO A 16 -17.64 13.90 18.85
C PRO A 16 -18.08 12.43 18.69
N GLN A 17 -19.05 11.99 19.49
CA GLN A 17 -19.62 10.62 19.44
C GLN A 17 -20.33 10.31 18.10
N ALA A 18 -20.95 11.31 17.47
CA ALA A 18 -21.66 11.14 16.20
C ALA A 18 -20.70 11.12 14.99
N CYS A 19 -19.43 11.47 15.20
CA CYS A 19 -18.43 11.63 14.15
C CYS A 19 -17.32 10.60 14.20
N CYS A 20 -17.38 9.59 15.09
CA CYS A 20 -16.38 8.53 15.20
C CYS A 20 -16.08 7.81 13.88
N ALA A 21 -17.05 7.70 12.97
CA ALA A 21 -16.82 7.15 11.62
C ALA A 21 -16.07 8.15 10.70
N SER A 22 -16.38 9.44 10.80
CA SER A 22 -15.71 10.50 10.03
C SER A 22 -14.28 10.75 10.53
N LEU A 23 -14.05 10.71 11.84
CA LEU A 23 -12.72 10.80 12.44
C LEU A 23 -11.84 9.59 12.11
N ARG A 24 -12.43 8.37 12.02
CA ARG A 24 -11.72 7.19 11.54
C ARG A 24 -11.38 7.29 10.06
N ALA A 25 -12.34 7.67 9.22
CA ALA A 25 -12.09 7.91 7.79
C ALA A 25 -11.03 9.00 7.57
N LEU A 26 -11.03 10.06 8.40
CA LEU A 26 -9.99 11.10 8.38
C LEU A 26 -8.64 10.55 8.84
N ASN A 27 -8.60 9.75 9.90
CA ASN A 27 -7.38 9.11 10.36
C ASN A 27 -6.80 8.13 9.32
N ASP A 28 -7.64 7.37 8.62
CA ASP A 28 -7.23 6.47 7.53
C ASP A 28 -6.79 7.26 6.29
N TYR A 29 -7.38 8.44 6.06
CA TYR A 29 -6.96 9.36 5.01
C TYR A 29 -5.61 10.04 5.35
N LEU A 30 -5.38 10.39 6.62
CA LEU A 30 -4.14 11.01 7.11
C LEU A 30 -3.01 10.00 7.31
N HIS A 31 -3.35 8.74 7.57
CA HIS A 31 -2.42 7.63 7.75
C HIS A 31 -2.81 6.45 6.85
N PRO A 32 -2.77 6.63 5.52
CA PRO A 32 -3.12 5.56 4.59
C PRO A 32 -2.18 4.38 4.81
N ARG A 33 -2.75 3.17 4.86
CA ARG A 33 -1.94 1.95 4.90
C ARG A 33 -1.08 1.87 3.65
N THR A 34 0.14 1.38 3.87
CA THR A 34 1.05 1.05 2.78
C THR A 34 0.80 -0.39 2.40
N HIS A 35 0.54 -0.65 1.13
CA HIS A 35 0.43 -2.00 0.61
C HIS A 35 1.46 -2.19 -0.50
N ILE A 36 2.13 -3.32 -0.47
CA ILE A 36 3.23 -3.64 -1.36
C ILE A 36 2.90 -4.92 -2.09
N VAL A 37 2.97 -4.87 -3.42
CA VAL A 37 2.81 -6.07 -4.25
C VAL A 37 4.15 -6.38 -4.88
N ILE A 38 4.65 -7.58 -4.61
CA ILE A 38 5.91 -8.07 -5.13
C ILE A 38 5.63 -9.15 -6.18
N ARG A 39 6.07 -8.87 -7.39
CA ARG A 39 6.09 -9.80 -8.52
C ARG A 39 7.45 -10.45 -8.58
N PHE A 40 7.50 -11.77 -8.60
CA PHE A 40 8.75 -12.53 -8.64
C PHE A 40 8.61 -13.76 -9.53
N ASP A 41 9.71 -14.24 -10.07
CA ASP A 41 9.79 -15.50 -10.79
C ASP A 41 10.84 -16.42 -10.15
N GLY A 42 10.37 -17.50 -9.52
CA GLY A 42 11.20 -18.46 -8.81
C GLY A 42 11.61 -18.06 -7.37
N ALA A 43 12.15 -19.05 -6.64
CA ALA A 43 12.42 -18.94 -5.21
C ALA A 43 13.58 -17.98 -4.86
N ALA A 44 14.52 -17.78 -5.79
CA ALA A 44 15.67 -16.90 -5.57
C ALA A 44 15.25 -15.43 -5.49
N GLU A 45 14.42 -14.98 -6.45
CA GLU A 45 13.85 -13.62 -6.44
C GLU A 45 12.94 -13.43 -5.23
N GLU A 46 12.06 -14.39 -4.94
CA GLU A 46 11.18 -14.34 -3.77
C GLU A 46 11.98 -14.13 -2.48
N SER A 47 13.05 -14.91 -2.30
CA SER A 47 13.91 -14.84 -1.11
C SER A 47 14.65 -13.50 -1.03
N ALA A 48 15.08 -12.93 -2.16
CA ALA A 48 15.74 -11.62 -2.19
C ALA A 48 14.79 -10.51 -1.73
N TRP A 49 13.56 -10.51 -2.24
CA TRP A 49 12.52 -9.56 -1.85
C TRP A 49 12.08 -9.73 -0.39
N ARG A 50 11.94 -10.96 0.10
CA ARG A 50 11.65 -11.23 1.52
C ARG A 50 12.74 -10.70 2.44
N ARG A 51 14.02 -10.85 2.06
CA ARG A 51 15.14 -10.30 2.84
C ARG A 51 15.12 -8.77 2.84
N ALA A 52 14.85 -8.15 1.69
CA ALA A 52 14.78 -6.70 1.58
C ALA A 52 13.65 -6.07 2.41
N LEU A 53 12.50 -6.73 2.50
CA LEU A 53 11.39 -6.28 3.33
C LEU A 53 11.69 -6.30 4.83
N GLY A 54 12.63 -7.13 5.28
CA GLY A 54 13.05 -7.22 6.68
C GLY A 54 11.86 -7.36 7.65
N ALA A 55 11.98 -6.75 8.83
CA ALA A 55 10.87 -6.56 9.74
C ALA A 55 10.05 -5.34 9.30
N ALA A 56 9.26 -5.49 8.24
CA ALA A 56 8.29 -4.49 7.82
C ALA A 56 7.36 -4.11 8.99
N ASP A 57 7.03 -2.82 9.14
CA ASP A 57 6.12 -2.38 10.19
C ASP A 57 4.75 -3.07 10.06
N ARG A 58 4.07 -3.27 11.21
CA ARG A 58 2.75 -3.91 11.33
C ARG A 58 1.64 -3.21 10.55
N ARG A 59 1.88 -2.00 10.04
CA ARG A 59 0.96 -1.24 9.20
C ARG A 59 1.18 -1.43 7.69
N THR A 60 2.11 -2.29 7.29
CA THR A 60 2.38 -2.58 5.88
C THR A 60 1.83 -3.95 5.48
N ASP A 61 0.91 -3.97 4.53
CA ASP A 61 0.37 -5.20 3.96
C ASP A 61 1.21 -5.62 2.74
N VAL A 62 1.84 -6.79 2.78
CA VAL A 62 2.75 -7.26 1.72
C VAL A 62 2.19 -8.49 1.03
N TYR A 63 2.05 -8.42 -0.30
CA TYR A 63 1.56 -9.50 -1.14
C TYR A 63 2.66 -9.99 -2.08
N PHE A 64 3.03 -11.26 -1.93
CA PHE A 64 3.94 -11.95 -2.83
C PHE A 64 3.12 -12.69 -3.88
N ILE A 65 3.26 -12.30 -5.15
CA ILE A 65 2.51 -12.90 -6.25
C ILE A 65 3.48 -13.38 -7.34
N PRO A 66 3.51 -14.69 -7.66
CA PRO A 66 4.36 -15.22 -8.73
C PRO A 66 4.06 -14.59 -10.08
N ALA A 67 5.07 -14.52 -10.95
CA ALA A 67 4.96 -14.00 -12.31
C ALA A 67 3.82 -14.66 -13.10
N GLN A 68 3.66 -15.97 -12.93
CA GLN A 68 2.60 -16.79 -13.53
C GLN A 68 1.42 -17.01 -12.57
N SER A 69 0.95 -15.94 -11.92
CA SER A 69 -0.37 -15.93 -11.30
C SER A 69 -1.44 -15.76 -12.38
N GLY A 70 -2.56 -16.48 -12.28
CA GLY A 70 -3.69 -16.37 -13.22
C GLY A 70 -4.30 -14.95 -13.31
N LYS A 71 -5.52 -14.84 -13.84
CA LYS A 71 -6.16 -13.53 -14.08
C LYS A 71 -6.34 -12.75 -12.77
N LEU A 72 -5.54 -11.71 -12.56
CA LEU A 72 -5.64 -10.82 -11.41
C LEU A 72 -6.73 -9.76 -11.64
N PRO A 73 -7.53 -9.41 -10.63
CA PRO A 73 -8.57 -8.40 -10.77
C PRO A 73 -8.02 -6.97 -10.62
N GLY A 74 -8.67 -6.02 -11.30
CA GLY A 74 -8.50 -4.58 -11.06
C GLY A 74 -7.04 -4.09 -11.15
N MET A 75 -6.61 -3.33 -10.13
CA MET A 75 -5.29 -2.68 -10.09
C MET A 75 -4.12 -3.68 -10.08
N LEU A 76 -4.32 -4.90 -9.57
CA LEU A 76 -3.30 -5.95 -9.58
C LEU A 76 -2.96 -6.43 -11.00
N ALA A 77 -3.90 -6.32 -11.95
CA ALA A 77 -3.63 -6.65 -13.36
C ALA A 77 -2.66 -5.67 -14.03
N ALA A 78 -2.59 -4.43 -13.55
CA ALA A 78 -1.65 -3.42 -14.03
C ALA A 78 -0.25 -3.60 -13.43
N GLN A 79 -0.14 -4.28 -12.28
CA GLN A 79 1.11 -4.60 -11.59
C GLN A 79 1.78 -5.84 -12.19
N LYS A 80 2.25 -5.68 -13.43
CA LYS A 80 2.84 -6.76 -14.22
C LYS A 80 4.19 -7.19 -13.66
N TYR A 81 4.57 -8.42 -13.96
CA TYR A 81 5.95 -8.85 -13.74
C TYR A 81 6.88 -8.26 -14.81
N ALA A 82 8.14 -8.01 -14.44
CA ALA A 82 9.25 -7.80 -15.36
C ALA A 82 10.48 -8.56 -14.83
N ALA A 83 11.42 -8.90 -15.72
CA ALA A 83 12.61 -9.67 -15.37
C ALA A 83 13.41 -9.04 -14.22
N GLY A 84 13.75 -9.84 -13.21
CA GLY A 84 14.38 -9.39 -11.96
C GLY A 84 13.39 -9.14 -10.82
N GLY A 85 12.09 -9.27 -11.08
CA GLY A 85 11.02 -8.97 -10.14
C GLY A 85 10.73 -7.48 -9.99
N LEU A 86 9.53 -7.15 -9.55
CA LEU A 86 9.09 -5.77 -9.32
C LEU A 86 8.36 -5.65 -7.99
N ALA A 87 8.65 -4.61 -7.24
CA ALA A 87 7.85 -4.18 -6.11
C ALA A 87 7.02 -2.93 -6.46
N TYR A 88 5.73 -3.03 -6.22
CA TYR A 88 4.76 -1.94 -6.37
C TYR A 88 4.36 -1.47 -4.98
N VAL A 89 4.81 -0.29 -4.58
CA VAL A 89 4.45 0.32 -3.31
C VAL A 89 3.27 1.26 -3.54
N CYS A 90 2.17 1.04 -2.86
CA CYS A 90 0.99 1.89 -2.94
C CYS A 90 0.64 2.42 -1.55
N ARG A 91 0.52 3.74 -1.43
CA ARG A 91 0.10 4.44 -0.20
C ARG A 91 -1.32 4.96 -0.44
N GLY A 92 -2.32 4.29 0.14
CA GLY A 92 -3.73 4.59 -0.14
C GLY A 92 -4.09 4.32 -1.61
N THR A 93 -4.52 5.34 -2.36
CA THR A 93 -4.93 5.21 -3.77
C THR A 93 -3.83 5.55 -4.77
N GLN A 94 -2.64 5.93 -4.31
CA GLN A 94 -1.52 6.28 -5.17
C GLN A 94 -0.46 5.19 -5.10
N CYS A 95 0.03 4.79 -6.27
CA CYS A 95 1.16 3.87 -6.37
C CYS A 95 2.40 4.63 -6.84
N GLU A 96 3.52 4.35 -6.19
CA GLU A 96 4.83 4.84 -6.57
C GLU A 96 5.32 4.10 -7.83
N PRO A 97 6.32 4.64 -8.54
CA PRO A 97 6.97 3.94 -9.63
C PRO A 97 7.48 2.56 -9.19
N PRO A 98 7.39 1.53 -10.05
CA PRO A 98 7.79 0.18 -9.68
C PRO A 98 9.29 0.09 -9.40
N LEU A 99 9.64 -0.50 -8.26
CA LEU A 99 11.01 -0.76 -7.85
C LEU A 99 11.49 -2.07 -8.44
N ARG A 100 12.67 -2.04 -9.08
CA ARG A 100 13.33 -3.20 -9.72
C ARG A 100 14.39 -3.85 -8.84
N ASP A 101 14.87 -3.12 -7.84
CA ASP A 101 15.94 -3.57 -6.97
C ASP A 101 15.41 -3.73 -5.54
N PRO A 102 15.49 -4.93 -4.96
CA PRO A 102 15.20 -5.16 -3.55
C PRO A 102 15.95 -4.21 -2.61
N ALA A 103 17.20 -3.82 -2.92
CA ALA A 103 17.97 -2.91 -2.06
C ALA A 103 17.39 -1.49 -2.00
N GLY A 104 16.58 -1.10 -3.00
CA GLY A 104 15.88 0.18 -3.04
C GLY A 104 14.58 0.21 -2.23
N LEU A 105 14.09 -0.95 -1.77
CA LEU A 105 12.85 -1.03 -1.00
C LEU A 105 13.13 -0.65 0.46
N LYS A 106 12.84 0.61 0.82
CA LYS A 106 12.89 1.09 2.20
C LYS A 106 11.47 1.40 2.66
N LEU A 107 11.09 0.79 3.77
CA LEU A 107 9.82 1.08 4.44
C LEU A 107 10.12 2.04 5.57
N ASP A 108 9.58 3.26 5.45
CA ASP A 108 9.71 4.32 6.45
C ASP A 108 8.88 4.04 7.71
#